data_AF-A0A932HF42-F1
#
_entry.id   AF-A0A932HF42-F1
#
_cell.length_a   1.000
_cell.length_b   1.000
_cell.length_c   1.000
_cell.angle_alpha   90.00
_cell.angle_beta   90.00
_cell.angle_gamma   90.00
#
_symmetry.space_group_name_H-M   'P 1'
#
loop_
_entity.id
_entity.type
_entity.pdbx_description
1 polymer ?
#
loop_
_entity_poly.entity_id
_entity_poly.type
_entity_poly.pdbx_seq_one_letter_code
_entity_poly.pdbx_strand_id
1 'polypeptide(L)'
;MFTRFVQNGTWVVPTLVAQYEIAAWPKRALPGDAFAAYLPDTLRRYVAQIFPMPDSIPPDADVVGRALWEKRIALVGAMHRAGVGILPGTDAPLRNSPPGFGLHQELELFARAGLSPFEVLRVATLEPARYLGMLDSLGTIAPGKVADLVLLTADPLADVGNLRRIEAVVANGRLLDARVLLAR
;
A
#
# COMPACT_ATOMS: atom_id res chain seq x y z
N MET A 1 -4.00 20.59 -14.45
CA MET A 1 -2.83 20.00 -13.73
C MET A 1 -2.55 18.58 -14.21
N PHE A 2 -3.49 17.63 -14.11
CA PHE A 2 -3.25 16.21 -14.47
C PHE A 2 -2.84 15.98 -15.92
N THR A 3 -3.35 16.78 -16.87
CA THR A 3 -2.92 16.72 -18.27
C THR A 3 -1.40 16.84 -18.43
N ARG A 4 -0.73 17.68 -17.62
CA ARG A 4 0.74 17.80 -17.67
C ARG A 4 1.42 16.54 -17.13
N PHE A 5 0.86 15.89 -16.10
CA PHE A 5 1.41 14.65 -15.59
C PHE A 5 1.32 13.55 -16.65
N VAL A 6 0.17 13.43 -17.32
CA VAL A 6 -0.01 12.47 -18.41
C VAL A 6 0.94 12.76 -19.57
N GLN A 7 1.03 14.01 -20.03
CA GLN A 7 1.92 14.42 -21.12
C GLN A 7 3.40 14.13 -20.83
N ASN A 8 3.81 14.29 -19.57
CA ASN A 8 5.19 14.07 -19.16
C ASN A 8 5.47 12.61 -18.77
N GLY A 9 4.48 11.72 -18.82
CA GLY A 9 4.61 10.36 -18.29
C GLY A 9 4.95 10.33 -16.79
N THR A 10 4.47 11.32 -16.02
CA THR A 10 4.67 11.39 -14.57
C THR A 10 3.80 10.37 -13.85
N TRP A 11 4.41 9.68 -12.90
CA TRP A 11 3.72 8.74 -12.01
C TRP A 11 3.70 9.28 -10.59
N VAL A 12 2.69 8.88 -9.83
CA VAL A 12 2.50 9.31 -8.45
C VAL A 12 2.47 8.10 -7.53
N VAL A 13 3.22 8.21 -6.42
CA VAL A 13 3.17 7.30 -5.28
C VAL A 13 2.49 8.06 -4.14
N PRO A 14 1.18 7.82 -3.88
CA PRO A 14 0.43 8.65 -2.93
C PRO A 14 0.77 8.46 -1.45
N THR A 15 1.28 7.27 -1.09
CA THR A 15 1.58 6.85 0.29
C THR A 15 0.43 7.09 1.27
N LEU A 16 -0.81 6.79 0.84
CA LEU A 16 -2.02 7.09 1.59
C LEU A 16 -2.01 6.48 3.00
N VAL A 17 -1.46 5.27 3.16
CA VAL A 17 -1.30 4.65 4.47
C VAL A 17 -0.48 5.57 5.38
N ALA A 18 0.70 6.05 4.97
CA ALA A 18 1.51 6.99 5.76
C ALA A 18 0.77 8.31 6.04
N GLN A 19 0.08 8.85 5.03
CA GLN A 19 -0.69 10.09 5.15
C GLN A 19 -1.87 9.97 6.13
N TYR A 20 -2.42 8.77 6.32
CA TYR A 20 -3.47 8.53 7.30
C TYR A 20 -2.99 8.78 8.74
N GLU A 21 -1.74 8.44 9.08
CA GLU A 21 -1.20 8.70 10.43
C GLU A 21 -1.18 10.19 10.74
N ILE A 22 -0.67 10.97 9.78
CA ILE A 22 -0.55 12.43 9.89
C ILE A 22 -1.94 13.06 9.96
N ALA A 23 -2.89 12.56 9.17
CA ALA A 23 -4.21 13.17 9.03
C ALA A 23 -5.19 12.76 10.13
N ALA A 24 -5.13 11.52 10.62
CA ALA A 24 -6.07 11.01 11.62
C ALA A 24 -5.58 11.20 13.06
N TRP A 25 -4.26 11.38 13.25
CA TRP A 25 -3.59 11.52 14.54
C TRP A 25 -4.27 10.75 15.69
N PRO A 26 -4.50 9.43 15.56
CA PRO A 26 -5.38 8.76 16.50
C PRO A 26 -4.68 8.61 17.85
N LYS A 27 -5.35 9.03 18.92
CA LYS A 27 -5.01 8.67 20.31
C LYS A 27 -5.16 7.15 20.60
N ARG A 28 -5.29 6.30 19.56
CA ARG A 28 -5.76 4.90 19.61
C ARG A 28 -5.01 4.04 18.58
N ALA A 29 -5.15 2.72 18.73
CA ALA A 29 -4.58 1.71 17.84
C ALA A 29 -4.81 2.04 16.35
N LEU A 30 -3.72 2.22 15.61
CA LEU A 30 -3.71 2.41 14.16
C LEU A 30 -4.04 1.10 13.45
N PRO A 31 -4.56 1.14 12.20
CA PRO A 31 -4.77 -0.05 11.39
C PRO A 31 -3.53 -0.96 11.29
N GLY A 32 -2.32 -0.39 11.37
CA GLY A 32 -1.04 -1.12 11.42
C GLY A 32 -0.53 -1.53 12.81
N ASP A 33 -1.07 -0.97 13.90
CA ASP A 33 -0.54 -1.23 15.26
C ASP A 33 -0.70 -2.68 15.70
N ALA A 34 -1.78 -3.35 15.28
CA ALA A 34 -1.98 -4.78 15.54
C ALA A 34 -0.85 -5.63 14.92
N PHE A 35 -0.21 -5.12 13.86
CA PHE A 35 0.87 -5.78 13.14
C PHE A 35 2.26 -5.21 13.48
N ALA A 36 2.36 -4.19 14.34
CA ALA A 36 3.64 -3.69 14.87
C ALA A 36 4.36 -4.75 15.73
N ALA A 37 3.63 -5.77 16.21
CA ALA A 37 4.19 -6.93 16.89
C ALA A 37 5.12 -7.79 16.00
N TYR A 38 5.05 -7.64 14.67
CA TYR A 38 5.92 -8.34 13.71
C TYR A 38 7.23 -7.59 13.42
N LEU A 39 7.40 -6.38 13.96
CA LEU A 39 8.65 -5.62 13.83
C LEU A 39 9.64 -5.97 14.96
N PRO A 40 10.93 -6.19 14.65
CA PRO A 40 11.97 -6.30 15.67
C PRO A 40 12.04 -5.05 16.55
N ASP A 41 12.42 -5.21 17.83
CA ASP A 41 12.53 -4.11 18.79
C ASP A 41 13.48 -2.99 18.35
N THR A 42 14.54 -3.35 17.63
CA THR A 42 15.49 -2.39 17.05
C THR A 42 14.80 -1.48 16.04
N LEU A 43 13.97 -2.06 15.15
CA LEU A 43 13.25 -1.29 14.13
C LEU A 43 12.12 -0.46 14.75
N ARG A 44 11.40 -1.00 15.75
CA ARG A 44 10.39 -0.23 16.50
C ARG A 44 10.99 1.02 17.15
N ARG A 45 12.15 0.87 17.82
CA ARG A 45 12.87 2.00 18.43
C ARG A 45 13.36 2.99 17.39
N TYR A 46 13.90 2.51 16.27
CA TYR A 46 14.32 3.36 15.17
C TYR A 46 13.16 4.22 14.61
N VAL A 47 12.02 3.59 14.29
CA VAL A 47 10.83 4.29 13.79
C VAL A 47 10.34 5.36 14.77
N ALA A 48 10.33 5.05 16.07
CA ALA A 48 9.95 6.01 17.11
C ALA A 48 10.91 7.21 17.22
N GLN A 49 12.17 7.05 16.84
CA GLN A 49 13.17 8.12 16.83
C GLN A 49 13.06 9.03 15.60
N ILE A 50 12.83 8.46 14.41
CA ILE A 50 12.77 9.24 13.17
C ILE A 50 11.45 9.96 12.94
N PHE A 51 10.36 9.45 13.54
CA PHE A 51 9.03 10.07 13.52
C PHE A 51 8.52 10.26 14.96
N PRO A 52 9.07 11.24 15.70
CA PRO A 52 8.56 11.57 17.02
C PRO A 52 7.18 12.22 16.87
N MET A 53 6.17 11.56 17.43
CA MET A 53 4.82 12.11 17.49
C MET A 53 4.70 12.93 18.79
N PRO A 54 4.38 14.24 18.74
CA PRO A 54 4.11 15.01 19.95
C PRO A 54 2.99 14.39 20.78
N ASP A 55 3.13 14.50 22.10
CA ASP A 55 2.18 13.96 23.09
C ASP A 55 0.78 14.61 22.99
N SER A 56 0.69 15.77 22.37
CA SER A 56 -0.55 16.50 22.12
C SER A 56 -0.49 17.30 20.82
N ILE A 57 -1.64 17.49 20.18
CA ILE A 57 -1.82 18.38 19.03
C ILE A 57 -2.64 19.61 19.43
N PRO A 58 -2.50 20.73 18.71
CA PRO A 58 -3.39 21.89 18.89
C PRO A 58 -4.86 21.48 18.77
N PRO A 59 -5.78 22.14 19.49
CA PRO A 59 -7.21 21.99 19.27
C PRO A 59 -7.56 22.10 17.77
N ASP A 60 -8.51 21.29 17.32
CA ASP A 60 -9.02 21.24 15.93
C ASP A 60 -8.05 20.77 14.83
N ALA A 61 -6.80 20.42 15.18
CA ALA A 61 -5.86 19.84 14.22
C ALA A 61 -6.37 18.53 13.59
N ASP A 62 -7.18 17.77 14.32
CA ASP A 62 -7.86 16.55 13.83
C ASP A 62 -8.96 16.85 12.80
N VAL A 63 -9.63 18.00 12.90
CA VAL A 63 -10.64 18.45 11.92
C VAL A 63 -9.95 18.77 10.59
N VAL A 64 -8.85 19.54 10.65
CA VAL A 64 -8.03 19.86 9.47
C VAL A 64 -7.46 18.59 8.87
N GLY A 65 -6.93 17.68 9.70
CA GLY A 65 -6.40 16.40 9.27
C GLY A 65 -7.42 15.56 8.51
N ARG A 66 -8.63 15.36 9.06
CA ARG A 66 -9.73 14.65 8.37
C ARG A 66 -10.11 15.30 7.05
N ALA A 67 -10.19 16.63 7.00
CA ALA A 67 -10.53 17.34 5.76
C ALA A 67 -9.44 17.16 4.69
N LEU A 68 -8.16 17.16 5.09
CA LEU A 68 -7.05 16.87 4.18
C LEU A 68 -7.06 15.41 3.72
N TRP A 69 -7.41 14.47 4.59
CA TRP A 69 -7.51 13.05 4.26
C TRP A 69 -8.50 12.78 3.12
N GLU A 70 -9.73 13.28 3.26
CA GLU A 70 -10.76 13.07 2.22
C GLU A 70 -10.35 13.73 0.89
N LYS A 71 -9.70 14.90 0.95
CA LYS A 71 -9.15 15.54 -0.26
C LYS A 71 -8.03 14.71 -0.90
N ARG A 72 -7.16 14.08 -0.13
CA ARG A 72 -6.09 13.21 -0.65
C ARG A 72 -6.66 11.98 -1.35
N ILE A 73 -7.63 11.30 -0.74
CA ILE A 73 -8.33 10.16 -1.35
C ILE A 73 -9.00 10.58 -2.65
N ALA A 74 -9.77 11.68 -2.63
CA ALA A 74 -10.44 12.19 -3.83
C ALA A 74 -9.44 12.59 -4.93
N LEU A 75 -8.29 13.15 -4.55
CA LEU A 75 -7.22 13.54 -5.48
C LEU A 75 -6.61 12.31 -6.17
N VAL A 76 -6.34 11.22 -5.45
CA VAL A 76 -5.84 9.97 -6.05
C VAL A 76 -6.82 9.42 -7.06
N GLY A 77 -8.12 9.36 -6.72
CA GLY A 77 -9.16 8.92 -7.64
C GLY A 77 -9.25 9.82 -8.88
N ALA A 78 -9.14 11.13 -8.70
CA ALA A 78 -9.18 12.09 -9.81
C ALA A 78 -7.96 11.97 -10.73
N MET A 79 -6.76 11.72 -10.18
CA MET A 79 -5.54 11.46 -10.95
C MET A 79 -5.67 10.17 -11.76
N HIS A 80 -6.11 9.08 -11.14
CA HIS A 80 -6.33 7.80 -11.81
C HIS A 80 -7.32 7.92 -12.97
N ARG A 81 -8.50 8.52 -12.73
CA ARG A 81 -9.50 8.77 -13.78
C ARG A 81 -8.99 9.64 -14.93
N ALA A 82 -8.04 10.54 -14.64
CA ALA A 82 -7.41 11.37 -15.65
C ALA A 82 -6.28 10.65 -16.44
N GLY A 83 -5.97 9.40 -16.11
CA GLY A 83 -4.92 8.60 -16.76
C GLY A 83 -3.51 8.82 -16.20
N VAL A 84 -3.37 9.46 -15.04
CA VAL A 84 -2.07 9.58 -14.36
C VAL A 84 -1.68 8.20 -13.83
N GLY A 85 -0.43 7.78 -14.07
CA GLY A 85 0.08 6.52 -13.53
C GLY A 85 0.15 6.55 -12.01
N ILE A 86 -0.42 5.54 -11.35
CA ILE A 86 -0.37 5.37 -9.90
C ILE A 86 0.49 4.15 -9.56
N LEU A 87 1.38 4.30 -8.59
CA LEU A 87 2.16 3.21 -8.01
C LEU A 87 1.82 3.07 -6.52
N PRO A 88 1.75 1.83 -5.99
CA PRO A 88 1.62 1.61 -4.57
C PRO A 88 2.97 1.89 -3.89
N GLY A 89 2.92 2.54 -2.74
CA GLY A 89 4.07 2.78 -1.88
C GLY A 89 3.58 3.18 -0.51
N THR A 90 4.37 2.90 0.52
CA THR A 90 3.85 2.89 1.90
C THR A 90 4.72 3.66 2.90
N ASP A 91 5.88 4.15 2.45
CA ASP A 91 6.96 4.72 3.28
C ASP A 91 7.42 3.80 4.43
N ALA A 92 7.14 2.49 4.33
CA ALA A 92 7.50 1.53 5.37
C ALA A 92 9.04 1.51 5.60
N PRO A 93 9.50 1.36 6.86
CA PRO A 93 8.69 1.15 8.04
C PRO A 93 8.19 2.46 8.67
N LEU A 94 6.87 2.54 8.91
CA LEU A 94 6.26 3.53 9.81
C LEU A 94 5.39 2.80 10.85
N ARG A 95 4.97 3.50 11.90
CA ARG A 95 4.13 2.93 12.96
C ARG A 95 2.84 2.35 12.37
N ASN A 96 2.15 3.12 11.53
CA ASN A 96 0.93 2.67 10.89
C ASN A 96 1.14 1.86 9.59
N SER A 97 2.38 1.73 9.13
CA SER A 97 2.75 1.08 7.88
C SER A 97 3.90 0.08 8.10
N PRO A 98 3.65 -1.04 8.82
CA PRO A 98 4.65 -2.10 8.93
C PRO A 98 4.94 -2.71 7.53
N PRO A 99 6.20 -3.09 7.23
CA PRO A 99 6.55 -3.78 5.98
C PRO A 99 5.66 -5.00 5.73
N GLY A 100 5.26 -5.19 4.46
CA GLY A 100 4.26 -6.20 4.06
C GLY A 100 2.82 -5.75 4.32
N PHE A 101 2.45 -5.51 5.58
CA PHE A 101 1.07 -5.21 5.98
C PHE A 101 0.55 -3.87 5.45
N GLY A 102 1.39 -2.82 5.49
CA GLY A 102 1.03 -1.48 5.01
C GLY A 102 0.66 -1.46 3.53
N LEU A 103 1.21 -2.38 2.71
CA LEU A 103 0.89 -2.47 1.29
C LEU A 103 -0.56 -2.90 1.06
N HIS A 104 -1.05 -3.89 1.81
CA HIS A 104 -2.46 -4.30 1.71
C HIS A 104 -3.40 -3.15 2.09
N GLN A 105 -3.02 -2.33 3.06
CA GLN A 105 -3.80 -1.15 3.44
C GLN A 105 -3.78 -0.09 2.33
N GLU A 106 -2.62 0.18 1.72
CA GLU A 106 -2.51 1.11 0.58
C GLU A 106 -3.43 0.70 -0.59
N LEU A 107 -3.46 -0.59 -0.91
CA LEU A 107 -4.30 -1.12 -1.98
C LEU A 107 -5.81 -0.99 -1.69
N GLU A 108 -6.22 -1.23 -0.44
CA GLU A 108 -7.61 -0.97 -0.01
C GLU A 108 -7.95 0.53 -0.05
N LEU A 109 -6.99 1.40 0.23
CA LEU A 109 -7.15 2.84 0.12
C LEU A 109 -7.27 3.31 -1.33
N PHE A 110 -6.63 2.63 -2.28
CA PHE A 110 -6.87 2.85 -3.70
C PHE A 110 -8.27 2.42 -4.13
N ALA A 111 -8.78 1.30 -3.61
CA ALA A 111 -10.17 0.92 -3.81
C ALA A 111 -11.13 2.00 -3.26
N ARG A 112 -10.84 2.52 -2.05
CA ARG A 112 -11.58 3.65 -1.47
C ARG A 112 -11.48 4.94 -2.30
N ALA A 113 -10.36 5.16 -2.99
CA ALA A 113 -10.17 6.27 -3.94
C ALA A 113 -10.96 6.09 -5.25
N GLY A 114 -11.57 4.92 -5.47
CA GLY A 114 -12.44 4.63 -6.61
C GLY A 114 -11.79 3.80 -7.71
N LEU A 115 -10.64 3.17 -7.46
CA LEU A 115 -10.12 2.13 -8.36
C LEU A 115 -10.96 0.87 -8.19
N SER A 116 -11.31 0.22 -9.30
CA SER A 116 -11.94 -1.10 -9.26
C SER A 116 -10.97 -2.15 -8.70
N PRO A 117 -11.46 -3.28 -8.17
CA PRO A 117 -10.59 -4.35 -7.69
C PRO A 117 -9.57 -4.84 -8.73
N PHE A 118 -9.98 -4.91 -10.00
CA PHE A 118 -9.07 -5.26 -11.10
C PHE A 118 -7.97 -4.21 -11.33
N GLU A 119 -8.29 -2.92 -11.27
CA GLU A 119 -7.30 -1.84 -11.38
C GLU A 119 -6.33 -1.84 -10.20
N VAL A 120 -6.82 -2.12 -8.98
CA VAL A 120 -5.96 -2.29 -7.80
C VAL A 120 -4.98 -3.44 -8.00
N LEU A 121 -5.41 -4.59 -8.54
CA LEU A 121 -4.51 -5.71 -8.85
C LEU A 121 -3.45 -5.32 -9.88
N ARG A 122 -3.82 -4.55 -10.92
CA ARG A 122 -2.85 -4.04 -11.90
C ARG A 122 -1.83 -3.11 -11.23
N VAL A 123 -2.28 -2.17 -10.41
CA VAL A 123 -1.42 -1.25 -9.66
C VAL A 123 -0.49 -2.02 -8.72
N ALA A 124 -0.93 -3.14 -8.15
CA ALA A 124 -0.11 -3.99 -7.30
C ALA A 124 0.94 -4.83 -8.05
N THR A 125 0.83 -5.00 -9.37
CA THR A 125 1.62 -6.00 -10.13
C THR A 125 2.19 -5.46 -11.44
N LEU A 126 1.32 -5.29 -12.44
CA LEU A 126 1.67 -4.90 -13.81
C LEU A 126 2.24 -3.48 -13.88
N GLU A 127 1.64 -2.53 -13.18
CA GLU A 127 2.01 -1.12 -13.31
C GLU A 127 3.42 -0.80 -12.76
N PRO A 128 3.85 -1.33 -11.60
CA PRO A 128 5.25 -1.23 -11.16
C PRO A 128 6.23 -1.87 -12.15
N ALA A 129 5.91 -3.06 -12.68
CA ALA A 129 6.77 -3.70 -13.68
C ALA A 129 6.88 -2.86 -14.97
N ARG A 130 5.77 -2.23 -15.39
CA ARG A 130 5.75 -1.28 -16.52
C ARG A 130 6.60 -0.06 -16.25
N TYR A 131 6.47 0.54 -15.07
CA TYR A 131 7.25 1.72 -14.67
C TYR A 131 8.75 1.44 -14.64
N LEU A 132 9.15 0.28 -14.12
CA LEU A 132 10.56 -0.13 -14.01
C LEU A 132 11.15 -0.69 -15.32
N GLY A 133 10.37 -0.80 -16.40
CA GLY A 133 10.83 -1.41 -17.65
C GLY A 133 11.09 -2.92 -17.54
N MET A 134 10.36 -3.61 -16.67
CA MET A 134 10.55 -5.04 -16.34
C MET A 134 9.41 -5.92 -16.85
N LEU A 135 8.65 -5.47 -17.86
CA LEU A 135 7.53 -6.24 -18.39
C LEU A 135 7.94 -7.56 -19.05
N ASP A 136 9.20 -7.73 -19.42
CA ASP A 136 9.70 -8.99 -19.98
C ASP A 136 9.88 -10.08 -18.91
N SER A 137 9.99 -9.70 -17.62
CA SER A 137 10.32 -10.63 -16.54
C SER A 137 9.32 -10.64 -15.37
N LEU A 138 8.58 -9.55 -15.11
CA LEU A 138 7.72 -9.38 -13.94
C LEU A 138 6.29 -8.90 -14.30
N GLY A 139 5.44 -8.80 -13.28
CA GLY A 139 4.15 -8.08 -13.31
C GLY A 139 2.97 -8.85 -13.92
N THR A 140 3.19 -9.98 -14.60
CA THR A 140 2.12 -10.86 -15.10
C THR A 140 2.54 -12.32 -15.00
N ILE A 141 1.56 -13.22 -15.06
CA ILE A 141 1.79 -14.67 -15.16
C ILE A 141 1.91 -15.05 -16.63
N ALA A 142 3.12 -15.39 -17.08
CA ALA A 142 3.39 -15.84 -18.44
C ALA A 142 4.66 -16.72 -18.49
N PRO A 143 4.78 -17.66 -19.45
CA PRO A 143 6.00 -18.42 -19.65
C PRO A 143 7.22 -17.51 -19.87
N GLY A 144 8.37 -17.89 -19.31
CA GLY A 144 9.63 -17.13 -19.41
C GLY A 144 9.81 -16.03 -18.35
N LYS A 145 8.76 -15.69 -17.59
CA LYS A 145 8.83 -14.74 -16.48
C LYS A 145 9.29 -15.38 -15.17
N VAL A 146 9.72 -14.54 -14.22
CA VAL A 146 10.04 -14.99 -12.86
C VAL A 146 8.79 -15.55 -12.20
N ALA A 147 8.94 -16.70 -11.54
CA ALA A 147 7.85 -17.36 -10.82
C ALA A 147 7.62 -16.70 -9.45
N ASP A 148 7.15 -15.45 -9.48
CA ASP A 148 6.69 -14.69 -8.32
C ASP A 148 5.16 -14.66 -8.31
N LEU A 149 4.55 -15.44 -7.41
CA LEU A 149 3.11 -15.69 -7.36
C LEU A 149 2.59 -15.56 -5.93
N VAL A 150 1.36 -15.09 -5.78
CA VAL A 150 0.62 -15.12 -4.52
C VAL A 150 -0.67 -15.90 -4.76
N LEU A 151 -0.87 -16.96 -3.97
CA LEU A 151 -2.09 -17.76 -3.99
C LEU A 151 -3.04 -17.27 -2.90
N LEU A 152 -4.28 -16.93 -3.29
CA LEU A 152 -5.31 -16.44 -2.38
C LEU A 152 -6.41 -17.49 -2.17
N THR A 153 -6.96 -17.55 -0.96
CA THR A 153 -8.10 -18.43 -0.64
C THR A 153 -9.45 -17.79 -0.93
N ALA A 154 -9.48 -16.56 -1.42
CA ALA A 154 -10.69 -15.81 -1.73
C ALA A 154 -10.47 -14.91 -2.95
N ASP A 155 -11.55 -14.60 -3.68
CA ASP A 155 -11.50 -13.83 -4.92
C ASP A 155 -11.22 -12.34 -4.67
N PRO A 156 -10.04 -11.81 -5.10
CA PRO A 156 -9.72 -10.39 -4.92
C PRO A 156 -10.55 -9.46 -5.82
N LEU A 157 -11.25 -9.97 -6.84
CA LEU A 157 -12.14 -9.17 -7.68
C LEU A 157 -13.49 -8.91 -7.01
N ALA A 158 -13.91 -9.76 -6.07
CA ALA A 158 -15.11 -9.57 -5.28
C ALA A 158 -14.91 -8.54 -4.16
N ASP A 159 -13.73 -8.57 -3.52
CA ASP A 159 -13.33 -7.61 -2.48
C ASP A 159 -11.80 -7.51 -2.45
N VAL A 160 -11.26 -6.28 -2.54
CA VAL A 160 -9.81 -6.03 -2.44
C VAL A 160 -9.23 -6.51 -1.10
N GLY A 161 -10.04 -6.52 -0.03
CA GLY A 161 -9.65 -7.08 1.26
C GLY A 161 -9.26 -8.57 1.22
N ASN A 162 -9.68 -9.30 0.19
CA ASN A 162 -9.29 -10.70 -0.01
C ASN A 162 -7.80 -10.85 -0.38
N LEU A 163 -7.10 -9.77 -0.75
CA LEU A 163 -5.64 -9.79 -0.92
C LEU A 163 -4.88 -10.19 0.35
N ARG A 164 -5.50 -10.10 1.54
CA ARG A 164 -4.92 -10.56 2.81
C ARG A 164 -5.06 -12.06 3.05
N ARG A 165 -5.88 -12.76 2.25
CA ARG A 165 -6.21 -14.17 2.42
C ARG A 165 -5.20 -15.05 1.68
N ILE A 166 -3.92 -14.91 2.04
CA ILE A 166 -2.80 -15.58 1.38
C ILE A 166 -2.67 -17.01 1.91
N GLU A 167 -2.76 -17.99 1.01
CA GLU A 167 -2.48 -19.41 1.27
C GLU A 167 -0.98 -19.70 1.15
N ALA A 168 -0.37 -19.17 0.08
CA ALA A 168 1.02 -19.42 -0.24
C ALA A 168 1.61 -18.30 -1.08
N VAL A 169 2.93 -18.17 -1.00
CA VAL A 169 3.73 -17.30 -1.87
C VAL A 169 4.75 -18.18 -2.60
N VAL A 170 4.86 -18.01 -3.91
CA VAL A 170 5.99 -18.53 -4.68
C VAL A 170 6.92 -17.35 -4.91
N ALA A 171 8.16 -17.44 -4.44
CA ALA A 171 9.17 -16.39 -4.62
C ALA A 171 10.35 -16.99 -5.36
N ASN A 172 10.63 -16.48 -6.56
CA ASN A 172 11.65 -17.00 -7.48
C ASN A 172 11.54 -18.53 -7.66
N GLY A 173 10.31 -19.03 -7.85
CA GLY A 173 10.02 -20.46 -8.02
C GLY A 173 10.01 -21.29 -6.73
N ARG A 174 10.34 -20.71 -5.57
CA ARG A 174 10.27 -21.40 -4.27
C ARG A 174 8.92 -21.19 -3.60
N LEU A 175 8.21 -22.28 -3.34
CA LEU A 175 6.96 -22.26 -2.59
C LEU A 175 7.21 -22.02 -1.08
N LEU A 176 6.47 -21.06 -0.52
CA LEU A 176 6.40 -20.72 0.88
C LEU A 176 4.93 -20.82 1.31
N ASP A 177 4.60 -21.83 2.13
CA ASP A 177 3.23 -22.00 2.64
C ASP A 177 2.96 -21.08 3.84
N ALA A 178 1.70 -20.92 4.22
CA ALA A 178 1.31 -20.10 5.37
C ALA A 178 2.02 -20.49 6.68
N ARG A 179 2.40 -21.76 6.87
CA ARG A 179 3.15 -22.20 8.07
C ARG A 179 4.55 -21.62 8.06
N VAL A 180 5.24 -21.67 6.93
CA VAL A 180 6.58 -21.06 6.77
C VAL A 180 6.50 -19.54 6.91
N LEU A 181 5.47 -18.89 6.38
CA LEU A 181 5.30 -17.44 6.45
C LEU A 181 5.00 -16.92 7.86
N LEU A 182 4.37 -17.74 8.71
CA LEU A 182 3.97 -17.37 10.07
C LEU A 182 4.88 -17.94 11.17
N ALA A 183 5.86 -18.79 10.80
CA ALA A 183 6.82 -19.34 11.75
C ALA A 183 7.72 -18.23 12.32
N ARG A 184 7.84 -18.20 13.64
CA ARG A 184 8.70 -17.28 14.40
C ARG A 184 9.92 -18.03 14.95
#